data_AF-A0A8K0MYJ4-F1
#
_entry.id   AF-A0A8K0MYJ4-F1
#
_cell.length_a   1.000
_cell.length_b   1.000
_cell.length_c   1.000
_cell.angle_alpha   90.00
_cell.angle_beta   90.00
_cell.angle_gamma   90.00
#
_symmetry.space_group_name_H-M   'P 1'
#
loop_
_entity.id
_entity.type
_entity.pdbx_description
1 polymer ?
#
loop_
_entity_poly.entity_id
_entity_poly.type
_entity_poly.pdbx_seq_one_letter_code
_entity_poly.pdbx_strand_id
1 'polypeptide(L)'
;MAVADMEYRAGKKAKKKAFAELKQVARLQGKAPPPSPYPSAIKEMQAEEKKYVHDRFLNPKILEIVRNTKAEKAARMQDQQGGAGCGQPRGWNGGQRW
;
A
#
# COMPACT_ATOMS: atom_id res chain seq x y z
N MET A 1 -15.77 30.74 7.33
CA MET A 1 -14.97 29.61 6.79
C MET A 1 -15.50 29.03 5.47
N ALA A 2 -16.80 29.13 5.14
CA ALA A 2 -17.36 28.51 3.93
C ALA A 2 -16.84 29.05 2.58
N VAL A 3 -16.49 30.34 2.49
CA VAL A 3 -15.98 30.95 1.25
C VAL A 3 -14.58 30.43 0.90
N ALA A 4 -13.71 30.28 1.90
CA ALA A 4 -12.35 29.74 1.72
C ALA A 4 -12.36 28.28 1.21
N ASP A 5 -13.28 27.45 1.71
CA ASP A 5 -13.44 26.08 1.22
C ASP A 5 -13.94 26.01 -0.24
N MET A 6 -14.82 26.95 -0.63
CA MET A 6 -15.34 27.04 -1.99
C MET A 6 -14.26 27.48 -2.98
N GLU A 7 -13.45 28.47 -2.62
CA GLU A 7 -12.29 28.93 -3.41
C GLU A 7 -11.26 27.82 -3.58
N TYR A 8 -10.93 27.10 -2.50
CA TYR A 8 -10.02 25.96 -2.56
C TYR A 8 -10.55 24.86 -3.50
N ARG A 9 -11.85 24.53 -3.41
CA ARG A 9 -12.50 23.54 -4.29
C ARG A 9 -12.48 24.00 -5.75
N ALA A 10 -12.74 25.28 -6.02
CA ALA A 10 -12.71 25.85 -7.36
C ALA A 10 -11.30 25.78 -7.97
N GLY A 11 -10.28 26.24 -7.22
CA GLY A 11 -8.88 26.20 -7.64
C GLY A 11 -8.38 24.77 -7.87
N LYS A 12 -8.74 23.82 -7.00
CA LYS A 12 -8.41 22.40 -7.16
C LYS A 12 -9.06 21.79 -8.42
N LYS A 13 -10.32 22.14 -8.71
CA LYS A 13 -11.01 21.69 -9.93
C LYS A 13 -10.34 22.25 -11.20
N ALA A 14 -10.00 23.54 -11.22
CA ALA A 14 -9.33 24.16 -12.36
C ALA A 14 -7.97 23.50 -12.64
N LYS A 15 -7.15 23.30 -11.60
CA LYS A 15 -5.83 22.64 -11.72
C LYS A 15 -5.94 21.19 -12.19
N LYS A 16 -6.98 20.46 -11.79
CA LYS A 16 -7.25 19.10 -12.29
C LYS A 16 -7.61 19.06 -13.78
N LYS A 17 -8.37 20.05 -14.27
CA LYS A 17 -8.71 20.16 -15.71
C LYS A 17 -7.46 20.45 -16.54
N ALA A 18 -6.68 21.45 -16.15
CA ALA A 18 -5.41 21.77 -16.81
C ALA A 18 -4.45 20.55 -16.83
N PHE A 19 -4.38 19.79 -15.73
CA PHE A 19 -3.59 18.56 -15.69
C PHE A 19 -4.09 17.49 -16.68
N ALA A 20 -5.40 17.33 -16.84
CA ALA A 20 -5.97 16.38 -17.79
C ALA A 20 -5.62 16.75 -19.24
N GLU A 21 -5.68 18.03 -19.58
CA GLU A 21 -5.28 18.56 -20.89
C GLU A 21 -3.79 18.33 -21.15
N LEU A 22 -2.92 18.69 -20.20
CA LEU A 22 -1.48 18.44 -20.28
C LEU A 22 -1.15 16.95 -20.47
N LYS A 23 -1.90 16.07 -19.80
CA LYS A 23 -1.74 14.61 -19.95
C LYS A 23 -2.15 14.13 -21.33
N GLN A 24 -3.21 14.69 -21.92
CA GLN A 24 -3.62 14.37 -23.29
C GLN A 24 -2.56 14.82 -24.30
N VAL A 25 -2.06 16.05 -24.17
CA VAL A 25 -0.98 16.57 -25.03
C VAL A 25 0.28 15.72 -24.91
N ALA A 26 0.72 15.38 -23.70
CA ALA A 26 1.90 14.54 -23.48
C ALA A 26 1.77 13.17 -24.15
N ARG A 27 0.58 12.55 -24.06
CA ARG A 27 0.28 11.27 -24.73
C ARG A 27 0.38 11.38 -26.25
N LEU A 28 -0.18 12.44 -26.86
CA LEU A 28 -0.10 12.67 -28.30
C LEU A 28 1.35 12.90 -28.75
N GLN A 29 2.17 13.55 -27.91
CA GLN A 29 3.59 13.77 -28.18
C GLN A 29 4.49 12.55 -27.89
N GLY A 30 3.94 11.46 -27.35
CA GLY A 30 4.71 10.30 -26.89
C GLY A 30 5.62 10.59 -25.69
N LYS A 31 5.43 11.71 -24.99
CA LYS A 31 6.21 12.11 -23.82
C LYS A 31 5.55 11.64 -22.53
N ALA A 32 6.35 11.45 -21.50
CA ALA A 32 5.82 11.13 -20.18
C ALA A 32 4.96 12.31 -19.66
N PRO A 33 3.74 12.06 -19.15
CA PRO A 33 2.91 13.12 -18.64
C PRO A 33 3.54 13.73 -17.37
N PRO A 34 3.32 15.04 -17.12
CA PRO A 34 3.82 15.69 -15.92
C PRO A 34 3.25 15.04 -14.65
N PRO A 35 3.90 15.19 -13.49
CA PRO A 35 3.35 14.74 -12.21
C PRO A 35 2.07 15.49 -11.85
N SER A 36 1.17 14.82 -11.12
CA SER A 36 -0.12 15.41 -10.70
C SER A 36 0.11 16.62 -9.78
N PRO A 37 -0.53 17.78 -10.01
CA PRO A 37 -0.35 18.99 -9.21
C PRO A 37 -0.89 18.89 -7.77
N TYR A 38 -1.74 17.89 -7.50
CA TYR A 38 -2.12 17.48 -6.15
C TYR A 38 -2.06 15.97 -6.07
N PRO A 39 -0.93 15.38 -5.67
CA PRO A 39 -0.90 13.96 -5.38
C PRO A 39 -1.84 13.67 -4.20
N SER A 40 -2.47 12.50 -4.21
CA SER A 40 -3.17 12.02 -3.01
C SER A 40 -2.13 11.72 -1.94
N ALA A 41 -2.47 11.88 -0.66
CA ALA A 41 -1.59 11.52 0.46
C ALA A 41 -1.01 10.09 0.31
N ILE A 42 -1.83 9.15 -0.16
CA ILE A 42 -1.40 7.77 -0.46
C ILE A 42 -0.24 7.72 -1.47
N LYS A 43 -0.25 8.59 -2.50
CA LYS A 43 0.80 8.62 -3.52
C LYS A 43 2.08 9.26 -3.02
N GLU A 44 1.98 10.20 -2.08
CA GLU A 44 3.14 10.78 -1.40
C GLU A 44 3.82 9.70 -0.54
N MET A 45 3.04 9.00 0.29
CA MET A 45 3.55 7.87 1.08
C MET A 45 4.15 6.76 0.20
N GLN A 46 3.49 6.39 -0.91
CA GLN A 46 4.01 5.41 -1.85
C GLN A 46 5.32 5.85 -2.50
N ALA A 47 5.48 7.14 -2.81
CA ALA A 47 6.71 7.67 -3.40
C ALA A 47 7.88 7.58 -2.41
N GLU A 48 7.62 7.81 -1.13
CA GLU A 48 8.59 7.64 -0.05
C GLU A 48 8.95 6.15 0.14
N GLU A 49 7.95 5.27 0.21
CA GLU A 49 8.15 3.84 0.42
C GLU A 49 8.82 3.15 -0.78
N LYS A 50 8.59 3.64 -2.01
CA LYS A 50 9.14 3.07 -3.25
C LYS A 50 10.66 2.94 -3.19
N LYS A 51 11.35 3.83 -2.46
CA LYS A 51 12.80 3.78 -2.24
C LYS A 51 13.25 2.48 -1.58
N TYR A 52 12.44 1.94 -0.68
CA TYR A 52 12.77 0.76 0.11
C TYR A 52 12.15 -0.53 -0.44
N VAL A 53 11.27 -0.45 -1.45
CA VAL A 53 10.66 -1.64 -2.07
C VAL A 53 11.74 -2.57 -2.61
N HIS A 54 12.71 -2.04 -3.35
CA HIS A 54 13.77 -2.85 -3.96
C HIS A 54 14.59 -3.60 -2.90
N ASP A 55 15.06 -2.87 -1.88
CA ASP A 55 15.89 -3.44 -0.82
C ASP A 55 15.14 -4.49 0.00
N ARG A 56 13.85 -4.32 0.26
CA ARG A 56 13.05 -5.31 1.01
C ARG A 56 13.07 -6.71 0.39
N PHE A 57 13.14 -6.80 -0.93
CA PHE A 57 13.09 -8.08 -1.64
C PHE A 57 14.46 -8.59 -2.07
N LEU A 58 15.44 -7.69 -2.28
CA LEU A 58 16.73 -8.04 -2.88
C LEU A 58 17.91 -7.92 -1.92
N ASN A 59 17.75 -7.24 -0.78
CA ASN A 59 18.83 -7.13 0.19
C ASN A 59 18.96 -8.44 0.98
N PRO A 60 20.11 -9.15 0.89
CA PRO A 60 20.29 -10.45 1.54
C PRO A 60 20.16 -10.36 3.06
N LYS A 61 20.54 -9.23 3.68
CA LYS A 61 20.42 -9.03 5.13
C LYS A 61 18.96 -8.96 5.58
N ILE A 62 18.10 -8.33 4.80
CA ILE A 62 16.67 -8.23 5.11
C ILE A 62 16.01 -9.60 4.97
N LEU A 63 16.37 -10.37 3.93
CA LEU A 63 15.89 -11.73 3.75
C LEU A 63 16.31 -12.65 4.90
N GLU A 64 17.54 -12.51 5.39
CA GLU A 64 18.04 -13.25 6.54
C GLU A 64 17.25 -12.95 7.81
N ILE A 65 16.99 -11.67 8.09
CA ILE A 65 16.15 -11.25 9.23
C ILE A 65 14.75 -11.86 9.10
N VAL A 66 14.11 -11.77 7.94
CA VAL A 66 12.77 -12.36 7.71
C VAL A 66 12.78 -13.86 7.93
N ARG A 67 13.83 -14.58 7.50
CA ARG A 67 13.99 -16.01 7.72
C ARG A 67 14.08 -16.33 9.21
N ASN A 68 14.90 -15.60 9.95
CA ASN A 68 15.08 -15.78 11.39
C ASN A 68 13.78 -15.49 12.15
N THR A 69 13.07 -14.40 11.83
CA THR A 69 11.78 -14.07 12.46
C THR A 69 10.71 -15.14 12.17
N LYS A 70 10.70 -15.73 10.97
CA LYS A 70 9.79 -16.84 10.65
C LYS A 70 10.12 -18.10 11.47
N ALA A 71 11.40 -18.42 11.63
CA ALA A 71 11.85 -19.55 12.44
C ALA A 71 11.49 -19.35 13.93
N GLU A 72 11.74 -18.15 14.47
CA GLU A 72 11.37 -17.79 15.85
C GLU A 72 9.86 -17.89 16.08
N LYS A 73 9.06 -17.38 15.14
CA LYS A 73 7.60 -17.49 15.22
C LYS A 73 7.12 -18.94 15.17
N ALA A 74 7.76 -19.78 14.36
CA ALA A 74 7.44 -21.20 14.27
C ALA A 74 7.79 -21.94 15.57
N ALA A 75 8.98 -21.68 16.15
CA ALA A 75 9.38 -22.23 17.44
C ALA A 75 8.42 -21.81 18.56
N ARG A 76 8.04 -20.53 18.63
CA ARG A 76 7.06 -20.02 19.61
C ARG A 76 5.68 -20.66 19.46
N MET A 77 5.27 -21.01 18.24
CA MET A 77 4.02 -21.73 17.97
C MET A 77 4.11 -23.21 18.39
N GLN A 78 5.27 -23.85 18.22
CA GLN A 78 5.52 -25.22 18.68
C GLN A 78 5.56 -25.29 20.21
N ASP A 79 6.20 -24.33 20.88
CA ASP A 79 6.22 -24.25 22.35
C ASP A 79 4.80 -24.01 22.92
N GLN A 80 3.98 -23.21 22.24
CA GLN A 80 2.56 -23.05 22.61
C GLN A 80 1.72 -24.31 22.37
N GLN A 81 2.06 -25.12 21.36
CA GLN A 81 1.39 -26.41 21.10
C GLN A 81 1.88 -27.53 22.01
N GLY A 82 3.09 -27.45 22.56
CA GLY A 82 3.62 -28.39 23.55
C GLY A 82 3.05 -28.24 24.97
N GLY A 83 2.36 -27.12 25.26
CA GLY A 83 1.78 -26.82 26.58
C GLY A 83 0.26 -26.87 26.69
N ALA A 84 -0.47 -27.09 25.58
CA ALA A 84 -1.93 -27.11 25.58
C ALA A 84 -2.45 -28.52 25.26
N GLY A 85 -2.85 -29.23 26.32
CA GLY A 85 -3.61 -30.46 26.19
C GLY A 85 -4.87 -30.29 25.32
N CYS A 86 -5.14 -31.31 24.52
CA CYS A 86 -6.43 -31.70 23.95
C CYS A 86 -7.52 -30.61 23.83
N GLY A 87 -7.62 -29.98 22.66
CA GLY A 87 -8.81 -29.26 22.22
C GLY A 87 -9.13 -29.63 20.78
N GLN A 88 -10.26 -30.31 20.55
CA GLN A 88 -10.71 -30.83 19.26
C GLN A 88 -10.67 -29.76 18.14
N PRO A 89 -10.39 -30.14 16.87
CA PRO A 89 -10.57 -29.23 15.75
C PRO A 89 -12.06 -28.92 15.60
N ARG A 90 -12.48 -27.71 15.99
CA ARG A 90 -13.82 -27.21 15.64
C ARG A 90 -13.86 -27.06 14.12
N GLY A 91 -14.61 -27.96 13.49
CA GLY A 91 -14.81 -28.00 12.05
C GLY A 91 -15.20 -26.63 11.48
N TRP A 92 -14.52 -26.27 10.40
CA TRP A 92 -14.86 -25.11 9.60
C TRP A 92 -16.19 -25.39 8.88
N ASN A 93 -17.29 -24.94 9.48
CA ASN A 93 -18.62 -25.07 8.89
C ASN A 93 -18.83 -23.90 7.90
N GLY A 94 -18.12 -23.95 6.78
CA GLY A 94 -18.16 -22.96 5.69
C GLY A 94 -19.34 -23.16 4.74
N GLY A 95 -20.53 -23.42 5.26
CA GLY A 95 -21.72 -23.69 4.46
C GLY A 95 -22.91 -22.87 4.92
N GLN A 96 -23.14 -21.73 4.25
CA GLN A 96 -24.39 -20.97 4.07
C GLN A 96 -24.03 -19.58 3.53
N ARG A 97 -24.66 -18.98 2.52
CA ARG A 97 -25.79 -19.31 1.64
C ARG A 97 -25.89 -18.09 0.69
N TRP A 98 -26.03 -18.27 -0.61
CA TRP A 98 -26.56 -17.22 -1.51
C TRP A 98 -28.08 -17.28 -1.47
#